data_AF-D2U100-F1
#
_entry.id   AF-D2U100-F1
#
_cell.length_a   1.000
_cell.length_b   1.000
_cell.length_c   1.000
_cell.angle_alpha   90.00
_cell.angle_beta   90.00
_cell.angle_gamma   90.00
#
_symmetry.space_group_name_H-M   'P 1'
#
loop_
_entity.id
_entity.type
_entity.pdbx_description
1 polymer ?
#
loop_
_entity_poly.entity_id
_entity_poly.type
_entity_poly.pdbx_seq_one_letter_code
_entity_poly.pdbx_strand_id
1 'polypeptide(L)'
;MMAHYPESYYVIDAVSYNNDGSAMVSLTLTVKQGDNEFPRKMWLPVMDKRNQAISSPNAFDINKALMRCLTKAISMFGLGFYIYAGEDLPEQEKVVIQQEQAQQKARYEQLIRDLKTAAKGGIESMKSHWEQLTPEEKGIIGEENKDLIKNEVNHEAENGRVVSGKTWESHRQQFTQGVIQRQGNNATKLPHAVSL
;
A
#
# COMPACT_ATOMS: atom_id res chain seq x y z
N MET A 1 -3.74 -16.85 18.42
CA MET A 1 -3.12 -17.72 19.45
C MET A 1 -2.85 -16.96 20.74
N MET A 2 -1.98 -15.94 20.77
CA MET A 2 -1.66 -15.20 22.01
C MET A 2 -2.85 -14.45 22.65
N ALA A 3 -3.80 -13.95 21.85
CA ALA A 3 -5.00 -13.29 22.39
C ALA A 3 -5.98 -14.25 23.10
N HIS A 4 -5.93 -15.55 22.78
CA HIS A 4 -6.88 -16.54 23.30
C HIS A 4 -6.23 -17.57 24.22
N TYR A 5 -4.93 -17.82 24.07
CA TYR A 5 -4.17 -18.82 24.82
C TYR A 5 -2.80 -18.26 25.27
N PRO A 6 -2.78 -17.17 26.06
CA PRO A 6 -1.55 -16.46 26.41
C PRO A 6 -0.57 -17.29 27.25
N GLU A 7 -1.06 -18.32 27.96
CA GLU A 7 -0.26 -19.19 28.82
C GLU A 7 0.34 -20.40 28.08
N SER A 8 0.09 -20.51 26.76
CA SER A 8 0.65 -21.58 25.95
C SER A 8 2.15 -21.39 25.74
N TYR A 9 2.92 -22.47 25.77
CA TYR A 9 4.38 -22.44 25.66
C TYR A 9 4.90 -23.66 24.88
N TYR A 10 6.15 -23.58 24.43
CA TYR A 10 6.84 -24.70 23.82
C TYR A 10 8.16 -24.98 24.52
N VAL A 11 8.59 -26.24 24.48
CA VAL A 11 9.87 -26.71 25.02
C VAL A 11 10.61 -27.43 23.91
N ILE A 12 11.88 -27.06 23.71
CA ILE A 12 12.79 -27.82 22.83
C ILE A 12 13.24 -29.04 23.63
N ASP A 13 12.88 -30.24 23.16
CA ASP A 13 13.12 -31.48 23.90
C ASP A 13 14.57 -31.94 23.73
N ALA A 14 14.99 -32.15 22.47
CA ALA A 14 16.30 -32.67 22.14
C ALA A 14 16.69 -32.39 20.70
N VAL A 15 18.00 -32.28 20.48
CA VAL A 15 18.66 -32.50 19.18
C VAL A 15 19.42 -33.81 19.27
N SER A 16 18.99 -34.83 18.52
CA SER A 16 19.62 -36.15 18.51
C SER A 16 20.39 -36.36 17.21
N TYR A 17 21.60 -36.90 17.30
CA TYR A 17 22.44 -37.21 16.15
C TYR A 17 22.37 -38.70 15.82
N ASN A 18 22.18 -39.02 14.55
CA ASN A 18 22.19 -40.37 14.01
C ASN A 18 23.62 -40.82 13.67
N ASN A 19 23.80 -42.13 13.45
CA ASN A 19 25.10 -42.72 13.15
C ASN A 19 25.74 -42.19 11.84
N ASP A 20 24.94 -41.68 10.91
CA ASP A 20 25.39 -41.06 9.65
C ASP A 20 25.77 -39.58 9.80
N GLY A 21 25.77 -39.07 11.04
CA GLY A 21 26.04 -37.67 11.37
C GLY A 21 24.85 -36.74 11.12
N SER A 22 23.73 -37.24 10.60
CA SER A 22 22.52 -36.42 10.48
C SER A 22 21.90 -36.12 11.84
N ALA A 23 21.10 -35.05 11.93
CA ALA A 23 20.42 -34.70 13.17
C ALA A 23 18.90 -34.71 13.02
N MET A 24 18.24 -34.97 14.13
CA MET A 24 16.80 -34.86 14.34
C MET A 24 16.56 -33.84 15.45
N VAL A 25 15.55 -33.00 15.28
CA VAL A 25 15.10 -32.07 16.32
C VAL A 25 13.71 -32.47 16.80
N SER A 26 13.43 -32.26 18.07
CA SER A 26 12.09 -32.46 18.63
C SER A 26 11.72 -31.37 19.61
N LEU A 27 10.44 -31.04 19.65
CA LEU A 27 9.86 -30.09 20.59
C LEU A 27 8.44 -30.47 20.94
N THR A 28 8.02 -30.04 22.12
CA THR A 28 6.66 -30.18 22.61
C THR A 28 6.00 -28.81 22.72
N LEU A 29 4.88 -28.63 22.04
CA LEU A 29 4.01 -27.45 22.17
C LEU A 29 2.84 -27.79 23.09
N THR A 30 2.65 -26.99 24.13
CA THR A 30 1.54 -27.12 25.06
C THR A 30 0.61 -25.93 24.91
N VAL A 31 -0.63 -26.20 24.52
CA VAL A 31 -1.71 -25.20 24.53
C VAL A 31 -2.47 -25.31 25.84
N LYS A 32 -2.62 -24.20 26.56
CA LYS A 32 -3.38 -24.13 27.82
C LYS A 32 -4.74 -23.47 27.62
N GLN A 33 -5.78 -24.02 28.25
CA GLN A 33 -7.12 -23.44 28.30
C GLN A 33 -7.72 -23.64 29.69
N GLY A 34 -7.63 -22.61 30.55
CA GLY A 34 -7.93 -22.75 31.96
C GLY A 34 -7.00 -23.77 32.60
N ASP A 35 -7.54 -24.72 33.35
CA ASP A 35 -6.76 -25.79 33.99
C ASP A 35 -6.38 -26.94 33.04
N ASN A 36 -6.85 -26.92 31.78
CA ASN A 36 -6.55 -27.96 30.81
C ASN A 36 -5.27 -27.66 30.04
N GLU A 37 -4.46 -28.70 29.81
CA GLU A 37 -3.26 -28.65 28.99
C GLU A 37 -3.34 -29.67 27.85
N PHE A 38 -3.00 -29.24 26.64
CA PHE A 38 -3.00 -30.06 25.45
C PHE A 38 -1.59 -30.12 24.86
N PRO A 39 -0.74 -31.07 25.27
CA PRO A 39 0.59 -31.22 24.71
C PRO A 39 0.55 -31.92 23.34
N ARG A 40 1.38 -31.44 22.42
CA ARG A 40 1.67 -32.06 21.12
C ARG A 40 3.17 -32.04 20.87
N LYS A 41 3.77 -33.23 20.82
CA LYS A 41 5.17 -33.41 20.45
C LYS A 41 5.32 -33.56 18.94
N MET A 42 6.34 -32.94 18.39
CA MET A 42 6.71 -33.04 16.98
C MET A 42 8.22 -33.27 16.85
N TRP A 43 8.62 -33.93 15.77
CA TRP A 43 10.02 -34.14 15.43
C TRP A 43 10.25 -33.99 13.93
N LEU A 44 11.45 -33.55 13.54
CA LEU A 44 11.85 -33.42 12.14
C LEU A 44 13.35 -33.75 11.97
N PRO A 45 13.74 -34.36 10.84
CA PRO A 45 15.13 -34.37 10.44
C PRO A 45 15.60 -32.97 10.06
N VAL A 46 16.86 -32.68 10.32
CA VAL A 46 17.55 -31.48 9.80
C VAL A 46 17.88 -31.74 8.34
N MET A 47 17.26 -30.97 7.45
CA MET A 47 17.32 -31.18 6.00
C MET A 47 17.74 -29.93 5.23
N ASP A 48 18.31 -30.15 4.06
CA ASP A 48 18.64 -29.11 3.09
C ASP A 48 17.41 -28.65 2.29
N LYS A 49 17.65 -27.80 1.27
CA LYS A 49 16.58 -27.29 0.38
C LYS A 49 16.00 -28.34 -0.56
N ARG A 50 16.66 -29.50 -0.71
CA ARG A 50 16.23 -30.64 -1.53
C ARG A 50 15.54 -31.72 -0.69
N ASN A 51 15.22 -31.40 0.58
CA ASN A 51 14.67 -32.32 1.57
C ASN A 51 15.54 -33.56 1.82
N GLN A 52 16.86 -33.40 1.72
CA GLN A 52 17.83 -34.44 2.06
C GLN A 52 18.40 -34.16 3.44
N ALA A 53 18.64 -35.21 4.24
CA ALA A 53 19.24 -35.09 5.56
C ALA A 53 20.66 -34.50 5.45
N ILE A 54 20.97 -33.51 6.30
CA ILE A 54 22.30 -32.89 6.35
C ILE A 54 23.14 -33.69 7.34
N SER A 55 24.30 -34.21 6.91
CA SER A 55 25.30 -34.73 7.84
C SER A 55 26.08 -33.58 8.49
N SER A 56 26.30 -33.66 9.80
CA SER A 56 26.98 -32.65 10.62
C SER A 56 26.39 -31.23 10.45
N PRO A 57 25.09 -31.03 10.72
CA PRO A 57 24.44 -29.74 10.54
C PRO A 57 24.98 -28.68 11.50
N ASN A 58 25.04 -27.43 11.04
CA ASN A 58 25.43 -26.31 11.89
C ASN A 58 24.24 -25.78 12.71
N ALA A 59 24.51 -24.82 13.60
CA ALA A 59 23.49 -24.23 14.47
C ALA A 59 22.34 -23.56 13.69
N PHE A 60 22.60 -23.01 12.51
CA PHE A 60 21.57 -22.38 11.67
C PHE A 60 20.66 -23.42 11.02
N ASP A 61 21.20 -24.55 10.59
CA ASP A 61 20.42 -25.67 10.05
C ASP A 61 19.50 -26.25 11.13
N ILE A 62 20.04 -26.42 12.36
CA ILE A 62 19.27 -26.86 13.53
C ILE A 62 18.16 -25.86 13.87
N ASN A 63 18.46 -24.56 13.91
CA ASN A 63 17.46 -23.53 14.20
C ASN A 63 16.33 -23.52 13.16
N LYS A 64 16.65 -23.63 11.87
CA LYS A 64 15.64 -23.76 10.81
C LYS A 64 14.75 -24.99 11.01
N ALA A 65 15.35 -26.14 11.34
CA ALA A 65 14.59 -27.35 11.60
C ALA A 65 13.68 -27.19 12.83
N LEU A 66 14.16 -26.55 13.90
CA LEU A 66 13.37 -26.26 15.10
C LEU A 66 12.17 -25.36 14.80
N MET A 67 12.37 -24.26 14.04
CA MET A 67 11.26 -23.37 13.66
C MET A 67 10.25 -24.09 12.77
N ARG A 68 10.71 -24.92 11.81
CA ARG A 68 9.83 -25.77 11.00
C ARG A 68 9.06 -26.77 11.87
N CYS A 69 9.71 -27.34 12.88
CA CYS A 69 9.09 -28.27 13.83
C CYS A 69 8.01 -27.56 14.65
N LEU A 70 8.26 -26.31 15.05
CA LEU A 70 7.33 -25.51 15.86
C LEU A 70 6.09 -25.16 15.05
N THR A 71 6.26 -24.67 13.83
CA THR A 71 5.14 -24.40 12.92
C THR A 71 4.29 -25.65 12.70
N LYS A 72 4.90 -26.82 12.54
CA LYS A 72 4.16 -28.08 12.40
C LYS A 72 3.41 -28.46 13.68
N ALA A 73 4.02 -28.30 14.84
CA ALA A 73 3.35 -28.52 16.11
C ALA A 73 2.13 -27.60 16.27
N ILE A 74 2.24 -26.32 15.89
CA ILE A 74 1.12 -25.37 15.88
C ILE A 74 0.00 -25.85 14.93
N SER A 75 0.35 -26.34 13.74
CA SER A 75 -0.64 -26.83 12.77
C SER A 75 -1.44 -28.05 13.24
N MET A 76 -0.90 -28.86 14.17
CA MET A 76 -1.62 -29.99 14.75
C MET A 76 -2.81 -29.56 15.61
N PHE A 77 -2.89 -28.29 16.00
CA PHE A 77 -4.05 -27.70 16.67
C PHE A 77 -5.09 -27.13 15.69
N GLY A 78 -4.96 -27.45 14.39
CA GLY A 78 -5.88 -27.00 13.34
C GLY A 78 -5.55 -25.62 12.76
N LEU A 79 -4.51 -24.94 13.26
CA LEU A 79 -4.09 -23.63 12.77
C LEU A 79 -3.21 -23.77 11.52
N GLY A 80 -3.73 -23.43 10.35
CA GLY A 80 -2.96 -23.47 9.10
C GLY A 80 -2.75 -24.87 8.49
N PHE A 81 -3.47 -25.89 8.98
CA PHE A 81 -3.44 -27.24 8.38
C PHE A 81 -4.02 -27.27 6.97
N TYR A 82 -5.04 -26.42 6.71
CA TYR A 82 -5.69 -26.28 5.39
C TYR A 82 -4.69 -25.89 4.28
N ILE A 83 -3.66 -25.09 4.59
CA ILE A 83 -2.60 -24.70 3.63
C ILE A 83 -1.82 -25.92 3.14
N TYR A 84 -1.70 -26.95 3.99
CA TYR A 84 -0.91 -28.15 3.72
C TYR A 84 -1.74 -29.33 3.20
N ALA A 85 -3.05 -29.35 3.45
CA ALA A 85 -3.96 -30.41 2.98
C ALA A 85 -4.38 -30.25 1.51
N GLY A 86 -4.10 -29.10 0.88
CA GLY A 86 -4.62 -28.77 -0.45
C GLY A 86 -6.13 -28.51 -0.44
N GLU A 87 -6.73 -28.37 0.74
CA GLU A 87 -8.11 -27.95 0.93
C GLU A 87 -8.17 -26.43 0.90
N ASP A 88 -9.26 -25.90 0.34
CA ASP A 88 -9.56 -24.48 0.37
C ASP A 88 -9.56 -23.94 1.81
N LEU A 89 -9.22 -22.65 1.96
CA LEU A 89 -9.41 -21.93 3.23
C LEU A 89 -10.83 -22.21 3.78
N PRO A 90 -11.00 -22.45 5.09
CA PRO A 90 -12.33 -22.62 5.67
C PRO A 90 -13.18 -21.38 5.37
N GLU A 91 -14.48 -21.58 5.11
CA GLU A 91 -15.38 -20.52 4.65
C GLU A 91 -15.38 -19.30 5.58
N GLN A 92 -15.26 -19.54 6.89
CA GLN A 92 -15.17 -18.48 7.90
C GLN A 92 -13.92 -17.60 7.70
N GLU A 93 -12.77 -18.19 7.38
CA GLU A 93 -11.54 -17.44 7.11
C GLU A 93 -11.62 -16.72 5.77
N LYS A 94 -12.25 -17.32 4.75
CA LYS A 94 -12.54 -16.63 3.48
C LYS A 94 -13.37 -15.37 3.72
N VAL A 95 -14.42 -15.45 4.55
CA VAL A 95 -15.27 -14.31 4.89
C VAL A 95 -14.48 -13.22 5.64
N VAL A 96 -13.64 -13.59 6.61
CA VAL A 96 -12.81 -12.61 7.35
C VAL A 96 -11.84 -11.91 6.41
N ILE A 97 -11.11 -12.66 5.57
CA ILE A 97 -10.17 -12.08 4.60
C ILE A 97 -10.90 -11.15 3.62
N GLN A 98 -12.06 -11.54 3.12
CA GLN A 98 -12.86 -10.71 2.22
C GLN A 98 -13.35 -9.43 2.91
N GLN A 99 -13.76 -9.52 4.18
CA GLN A 99 -14.16 -8.36 4.97
C GLN A 99 -13.00 -7.40 5.22
N GLU A 100 -11.83 -7.91 5.59
CA GLU A 100 -10.62 -7.11 5.78
C GLU A 100 -10.18 -6.44 4.48
N GLN A 101 -10.18 -7.18 3.36
CA GLN A 101 -9.89 -6.63 2.05
C GLN A 101 -10.89 -5.55 1.62
N ALA A 102 -12.18 -5.77 1.87
CA ALA A 102 -13.22 -4.78 1.57
C ALA A 102 -13.05 -3.51 2.41
N GLN A 103 -12.72 -3.64 3.70
CA GLN A 103 -12.45 -2.51 4.59
C GLN A 103 -11.20 -1.74 4.14
N GLN A 104 -10.11 -2.43 3.81
CA GLN A 104 -8.89 -1.80 3.32
C GLN A 104 -9.11 -1.07 2.00
N LYS A 105 -9.88 -1.67 1.08
CA LYS A 105 -10.27 -1.03 -0.18
C LYS A 105 -11.12 0.22 0.06
N ALA A 106 -12.12 0.13 0.94
CA ALA A 106 -12.95 1.28 1.28
C ALA A 106 -12.14 2.42 1.92
N ARG A 107 -11.19 2.08 2.81
CA ARG A 107 -10.27 3.04 3.42
C ARG A 107 -9.38 3.71 2.37
N TYR A 108 -8.80 2.94 1.45
CA TYR A 108 -8.01 3.47 0.34
C TYR A 108 -8.83 4.43 -0.54
N GLU A 109 -10.04 4.02 -0.96
CA GLU A 109 -10.89 4.86 -1.78
C GLU A 109 -11.28 6.17 -1.10
N GLN A 110 -11.55 6.13 0.21
CA GLN A 110 -11.87 7.32 0.98
C GLN A 110 -10.69 8.28 1.04
N LEU A 111 -9.49 7.78 1.37
CA LEU A 111 -8.26 8.57 1.41
C LEU A 111 -7.93 9.23 0.06
N ILE A 112 -8.10 8.50 -1.05
CA ILE A 112 -7.91 9.05 -2.40
C ILE A 112 -8.96 10.13 -2.71
N ARG A 113 -10.22 9.93 -2.33
CA ARG A 113 -11.30 10.92 -2.54
C ARG A 113 -11.04 12.21 -1.75
N ASP A 114 -10.60 12.09 -0.50
CA ASP A 114 -10.31 13.23 0.35
C ASP A 114 -9.11 14.01 -0.16
N LEU A 115 -8.05 13.30 -0.57
CA LEU A 115 -6.87 13.91 -1.19
C LEU A 115 -7.22 14.61 -2.51
N LYS A 116 -8.03 14.00 -3.38
CA LYS A 116 -8.54 14.64 -4.61
C LYS A 116 -9.40 15.86 -4.32
N THR A 117 -10.22 15.82 -3.27
CA THR A 117 -11.07 16.96 -2.86
C THR A 117 -10.21 18.10 -2.34
N ALA A 118 -9.20 17.82 -1.52
CA ALA A 118 -8.22 18.80 -1.07
C ALA A 118 -7.45 19.40 -2.26
N ALA A 119 -7.12 18.58 -3.26
CA ALA A 119 -6.42 19.01 -4.47
C ALA A 119 -7.22 19.97 -5.36
N LYS A 120 -8.56 19.85 -5.40
CA LYS A 120 -9.43 20.86 -6.03
C LYS A 120 -9.31 22.25 -5.40
N GLY A 121 -8.94 22.32 -4.12
CA GLY A 121 -8.62 23.57 -3.42
C GLY A 121 -7.23 24.13 -3.74
N GLY A 122 -6.48 23.49 -4.63
CA GLY A 122 -5.13 23.87 -5.04
C GLY A 122 -4.02 23.06 -4.36
N ILE A 123 -2.79 23.26 -4.84
CA ILE A 123 -1.60 22.50 -4.42
C ILE A 123 -1.31 22.67 -2.93
N GLU A 124 -1.50 23.88 -2.38
CA GLU A 124 -1.25 24.15 -0.95
C GLU A 124 -2.24 23.41 -0.06
N SER A 125 -3.52 23.40 -0.43
CA SER A 125 -4.58 22.65 0.26
C SER A 125 -4.30 21.15 0.24
N MET A 126 -3.91 20.60 -0.92
CA MET A 126 -3.49 19.20 -1.04
C MET A 126 -2.29 18.86 -0.15
N LYS A 127 -1.26 19.72 -0.15
CA LYS A 127 -0.04 19.51 0.64
C LYS A 127 -0.35 19.54 2.15
N SER A 128 -1.18 20.49 2.59
CA SER A 128 -1.60 20.58 3.99
C SER A 128 -2.38 19.33 4.43
N HIS A 129 -3.30 18.85 3.58
CA HIS A 129 -4.04 17.62 3.85
C HIS A 129 -3.11 16.40 3.91
N TRP A 130 -2.16 16.28 2.98
CA TRP A 130 -1.16 15.22 3.01
C TRP A 130 -0.32 15.22 4.29
N GLU A 131 0.11 16.40 4.76
CA GLU A 131 0.91 16.51 5.98
C GLU A 131 0.16 16.02 7.23
N GLN A 132 -1.15 16.24 7.29
CA GLN A 132 -2.03 15.81 8.39
C GLN A 132 -2.27 14.30 8.44
N LEU A 133 -2.03 13.57 7.35
CA LEU A 133 -2.18 12.10 7.32
C LEU A 133 -1.11 11.40 8.17
N THR A 134 -1.50 10.31 8.81
CA THR A 134 -0.59 9.43 9.54
C THR A 134 0.39 8.71 8.60
N PRO A 135 1.54 8.20 9.09
CA PRO A 135 2.47 7.41 8.28
C PRO A 135 1.82 6.19 7.61
N GLU A 136 0.87 5.55 8.29
CA GLU A 136 0.12 4.41 7.76
C GLU A 136 -0.77 4.83 6.59
N GLU A 137 -1.50 5.93 6.71
CA GLU A 137 -2.39 6.45 5.65
C GLU A 137 -1.59 6.91 4.43
N LYS A 138 -0.44 7.56 4.65
CA LYS A 138 0.51 7.89 3.58
C LYS A 138 1.02 6.63 2.87
N GLY A 139 1.29 5.57 3.62
CA GLY A 139 1.66 4.26 3.08
C GLY A 139 0.54 3.60 2.25
N ILE A 140 -0.72 3.74 2.68
CA ILE A 140 -1.89 3.22 1.95
C ILE A 140 -2.08 3.95 0.62
N ILE A 141 -1.92 5.28 0.60
CA ILE A 141 -2.05 6.05 -0.64
C ILE A 141 -0.85 5.83 -1.56
N GLY A 142 0.36 5.87 -1.01
CA GLY A 142 1.61 5.82 -1.75
C GLY A 142 2.01 7.16 -2.38
N GLU A 143 3.32 7.43 -2.45
CA GLU A 143 3.86 8.66 -3.04
C GLU A 143 3.54 8.78 -4.54
N GLU A 144 3.49 7.66 -5.27
CA GLU A 144 3.14 7.64 -6.70
C GLU A 144 1.73 8.19 -6.96
N ASN A 145 0.72 7.75 -6.20
CA ASN A 145 -0.65 8.22 -6.37
C ASN A 145 -0.81 9.69 -5.98
N LYS A 146 -0.09 10.13 -4.95
CA LYS A 146 -0.04 11.54 -4.56
C LYS A 146 0.54 12.40 -5.70
N ASP A 147 1.62 11.96 -6.35
CA ASP A 147 2.22 12.67 -7.47
C ASP A 147 1.31 12.67 -8.71
N LEU A 148 0.60 11.57 -8.99
CA LEU A 148 -0.43 11.52 -10.03
C LEU A 148 -1.54 12.55 -9.79
N ILE A 149 -2.10 12.59 -8.58
CA ILE A 149 -3.16 13.55 -8.21
C ILE A 149 -2.64 14.99 -8.30
N LYS A 150 -1.40 15.24 -7.87
CA LYS A 150 -0.75 16.55 -8.00
C LYS A 150 -0.63 16.99 -9.45
N ASN A 151 -0.22 16.09 -10.34
CA ASN A 151 -0.05 16.36 -11.76
C ASN A 151 -1.41 16.57 -12.46
N GLU A 152 -2.45 15.81 -12.10
CA GLU A 152 -3.83 16.02 -12.57
C GLU A 152 -4.30 17.46 -12.28
N VAL A 153 -4.14 17.93 -11.04
CA VAL A 153 -4.54 19.30 -10.65
C VAL A 153 -3.71 20.39 -11.34
N ASN A 154 -2.42 20.15 -11.57
CA ASN A 154 -1.59 21.11 -12.32
C ASN A 154 -2.07 21.22 -13.78
N HIS A 155 -2.40 20.11 -14.43
CA HIS A 155 -2.95 20.11 -15.79
C HIS A 155 -4.32 20.79 -15.86
N GLU A 156 -5.20 20.58 -14.86
CA GLU A 156 -6.48 21.27 -14.79
C GLU A 156 -6.33 22.78 -14.56
N ALA A 157 -5.38 23.19 -13.71
CA ALA A 157 -5.07 24.60 -13.47
C ALA A 157 -4.46 25.29 -14.71
N GLU A 158 -3.64 24.58 -15.49
CA GLU A 158 -3.10 25.07 -16.76
C GLU A 158 -4.17 25.17 -17.85
N ASN A 159 -5.00 24.14 -18.03
CA ASN A 159 -6.10 24.18 -19.00
C ASN A 159 -7.16 25.22 -18.62
N GLY A 160 -7.47 25.38 -17.33
CA GLY A 160 -8.36 26.45 -16.84
C GLY A 160 -7.79 27.85 -17.08
N ARG A 161 -6.46 28.03 -16.97
CA ARG A 161 -5.78 29.28 -17.38
C ARG A 161 -5.80 29.50 -18.89
N VAL A 162 -5.73 28.45 -19.71
CA VAL A 162 -5.84 28.55 -21.18
C VAL A 162 -7.27 28.92 -21.60
N VAL A 163 -8.30 28.43 -20.91
CA VAL A 163 -9.71 28.79 -21.20
C VAL A 163 -10.07 30.17 -20.65
N SER A 164 -9.51 30.58 -19.51
CA SER A 164 -9.70 31.93 -18.93
C SER A 164 -8.77 32.99 -19.53
N GLY A 165 -7.72 32.59 -20.24
CA GLY A 165 -6.75 33.47 -20.89
C GLY A 165 -7.21 33.82 -22.29
N LYS A 166 -7.89 34.97 -22.43
CA LYS A 166 -8.24 35.67 -23.70
C LYS A 166 -8.25 34.76 -24.93
N THR A 167 -9.44 34.27 -25.28
CA THR A 167 -9.71 33.61 -26.55
C THR A 167 -9.09 34.39 -27.72
N TRP A 168 -8.58 33.68 -28.74
CA TRP A 168 -8.02 34.25 -29.98
C TRP A 168 -8.92 35.32 -30.63
N GLU A 169 -10.22 35.25 -30.39
CA GLU A 169 -11.23 36.23 -30.78
C GLU A 169 -11.04 37.61 -30.13
N SER A 170 -10.61 37.68 -28.86
CA SER A 170 -10.28 38.92 -28.15
C SER A 170 -9.08 39.64 -28.77
N HIS A 171 -8.06 38.88 -29.19
CA HIS A 171 -6.92 39.45 -29.91
C HIS A 171 -7.30 39.88 -31.35
N ARG A 172 -8.14 39.11 -32.06
CA ARG A 172 -8.59 39.47 -33.41
C ARG A 172 -9.44 40.75 -33.41
N GLN A 173 -10.31 40.97 -32.43
CA GLN A 173 -11.12 42.19 -32.32
C GLN A 173 -10.29 43.45 -32.00
N GLN A 174 -9.21 43.33 -31.22
CA GLN A 174 -8.31 44.44 -30.94
C GLN A 174 -7.47 44.83 -32.18
N PHE A 175 -7.07 43.85 -32.99
CA PHE A 175 -6.37 44.12 -34.25
C PHE A 175 -7.27 44.76 -35.31
N THR A 176 -8.54 44.37 -35.42
CA THR A 176 -9.47 45.00 -36.38
C THR A 176 -9.90 46.41 -35.95
N GLN A 177 -10.09 46.67 -34.65
CA GLN A 177 -10.38 48.04 -34.17
C GLN A 177 -9.17 48.99 -34.28
N GLY A 178 -7.94 48.49 -34.10
CA GLY A 178 -6.72 49.30 -34.24
C GLY A 178 -6.38 49.68 -35.69
N VAL A 179 -6.79 48.88 -36.68
CA VAL A 179 -6.58 49.18 -38.11
C VAL A 179 -7.59 50.21 -38.62
N ILE A 180 -8.84 50.18 -38.15
CA ILE A 180 -9.87 51.15 -38.54
C ILE A 180 -9.55 52.56 -38.00
N GLN A 181 -9.01 52.69 -36.78
CA GLN A 181 -8.66 54.00 -36.22
C GLN A 181 -7.44 54.66 -36.86
N ARG A 182 -6.54 53.91 -37.51
CA ARG A 182 -5.39 54.50 -38.22
C ARG A 182 -5.69 54.95 -39.65
N GLN A 183 -6.78 54.49 -40.27
CA GLN A 183 -7.19 54.94 -41.61
C GLN A 183 -8.24 56.06 -41.61
N GLY A 184 -8.82 56.42 -40.45
CA GLY A 184 -9.83 57.49 -40.34
C GLY A 184 -9.30 58.91 -40.12
N ASN A 185 -8.01 59.10 -39.85
CA ASN A 185 -7.46 60.40 -39.41
C ASN A 185 -6.58 61.14 -40.44
N ASN A 186 -6.67 60.80 -41.72
CA ASN A 186 -6.06 61.60 -42.79
C ASN A 186 -7.11 62.02 -43.84
N ALA A 187 -7.97 62.95 -43.45
CA ALA A 187 -8.76 63.78 -44.35
C ALA A 187 -8.85 65.21 -43.80
N THR A 188 -7.86 66.01 -44.20
CA THR A 188 -7.94 67.44 -44.61
C THR A 188 -8.83 68.40 -43.82
N LYS A 189 -8.24 69.48 -43.28
CA LYS A 189 -8.78 70.85 -43.42
C LYS A 189 -7.67 71.92 -43.42
N LEU A 190 -7.63 72.68 -44.51
CA LEU A 190 -6.87 73.92 -44.71
C LEU A 190 -7.43 75.06 -43.82
N PRO A 191 -6.61 76.05 -43.41
CA PRO A 191 -7.08 77.18 -42.61
C PRO A 191 -7.84 78.23 -43.43
N HIS A 192 -8.91 78.75 -42.83
CA HIS A 192 -9.77 79.81 -43.35
C HIS A 192 -9.06 81.17 -43.44
N ALA A 193 -9.43 81.92 -44.47
CA ALA A 193 -9.07 83.30 -44.72
C ALA A 193 -9.56 84.26 -43.61
N VAL A 194 -8.78 85.31 -43.35
CA VAL A 194 -9.22 86.53 -42.69
C VAL A 194 -8.87 87.70 -43.61
N SER A 195 -9.90 88.44 -44.03
CA SER A 195 -9.78 89.76 -44.64
C SER A 195 -9.70 90.83 -43.56
N LEU A 196 -8.66 91.66 -43.62
CA LEU A 196 -8.69 93.13 -43.68
C LEU A 196 -7.26 93.64 -43.85
#